data_AF-A0A3D3R522-F1
#
_entry.id   AF-A0A3D3R522-F1
#
_cell.length_a   1.000
_cell.length_b   1.000
_cell.length_c   1.000
_cell.angle_alpha   90.00
_cell.angle_beta   90.00
_cell.angle_gamma   90.00
#
_symmetry.space_group_name_H-M   'P 1'
#
loop_
_entity.id
_entity.type
_entity.pdbx_description
1 polymer ?
#
loop_
_entity_poly.entity_id
_entity_poly.type
_entity_poly.pdbx_seq_one_letter_code
_entity_poly.pdbx_strand_id
1 'polypeptide(L)'
;MYSSFNTSSQQKNWKSGSSKCDLLSGSRTNQDFHVLKIDSTSEPLKMTVSLTVIEQQIDYPEPVDRIMNLPDPDMNQTTPRHTSIKVYMLGCVDFDSLLTLQERALQEIRQQDTDQATLFVCEHPPIITVGREGSHAQLADSSQEFKASQLDVRWVNRGGGALLHAPGQLAVYPLLPLRQIGLGMDDFQNGLVQSLLQMSAELGIEAERHPDSADIFGRCGQFAFLGAAIKSWISYYGLYINVSPDMKLQRLIDANQHDHRLTSLSATLTREASMSSVRESIVRNLVQQFGYQRTHIFTRHPLLQRVKKKVYVHP
;
A
#
# COMPACT_ATOMS: atom_id res chain seq x y z
N MET A 1 -10.29 -0.28 64.88
CA MET A 1 -11.35 0.09 63.91
C MET A 1 -10.88 -0.50 62.57
N TYR A 2 -11.39 -1.60 62.00
CA TYR A 2 -12.79 -2.10 61.91
C TYR A 2 -13.76 -0.96 61.53
N SER A 3 -14.60 -1.00 60.49
CA SER A 3 -14.89 -2.00 59.43
C SER A 3 -15.69 -1.28 58.30
N SER A 4 -16.20 -1.84 57.19
CA SER A 4 -16.37 -3.21 56.65
C SER A 4 -16.35 -3.16 55.10
N PHE A 5 -16.28 -4.32 54.43
CA PHE A 5 -16.81 -4.51 53.07
C PHE A 5 -18.34 -4.43 53.07
N ASN A 6 -18.98 -4.09 51.94
CA ASN A 6 -20.19 -4.81 51.55
C ASN A 6 -20.36 -4.88 50.02
N THR A 7 -20.76 -6.04 49.53
CA THR A 7 -21.07 -6.32 48.13
C THR A 7 -22.58 -6.20 47.91
N SER A 8 -23.01 -5.81 46.72
CA SER A 8 -24.39 -6.09 46.28
C SER A 8 -24.43 -6.58 44.83
N SER A 9 -25.01 -7.77 44.69
CA SER A 9 -25.19 -8.47 43.42
C SER A 9 -26.49 -8.06 42.76
N GLN A 10 -26.49 -7.84 41.44
CA GLN A 10 -27.67 -8.07 40.62
C GLN A 10 -27.33 -8.87 39.36
N GLN A 11 -27.73 -10.15 39.37
CA GLN A 11 -27.87 -10.94 38.16
C GLN A 11 -29.07 -10.41 37.35
N LYS A 12 -28.92 -10.26 36.03
CA LYS A 12 -30.06 -10.15 35.12
C LYS A 12 -30.07 -11.34 34.17
N ASN A 13 -31.12 -12.16 34.30
CA ASN A 13 -31.39 -13.29 33.43
C ASN A 13 -31.77 -12.81 32.02
N TRP A 14 -31.13 -13.36 30.98
CA TRP A 14 -31.68 -13.33 29.63
C TRP A 14 -32.22 -14.72 29.27
N LYS A 15 -33.51 -14.81 28.92
CA LYS A 15 -34.16 -16.08 28.59
C LYS A 15 -33.93 -16.44 27.13
N SER A 16 -33.78 -17.75 26.87
CA SER A 16 -33.81 -18.34 25.54
C SER A 16 -35.15 -18.08 24.84
N GLY A 17 -35.11 -17.57 23.62
CA GLY A 17 -36.24 -17.46 22.71
C GLY A 17 -35.88 -18.02 21.34
N SER A 18 -36.50 -19.13 20.96
CA SER A 18 -36.28 -19.81 19.68
C SER A 18 -37.32 -19.41 18.64
N SER A 19 -36.87 -18.91 17.49
CA SER A 19 -37.72 -18.70 16.31
C SER A 19 -37.00 -19.24 15.06
N LYS A 20 -37.72 -20.06 14.28
CA LYS A 20 -37.30 -20.63 13.00
C LYS A 20 -37.81 -19.78 11.83
N CYS A 21 -37.44 -20.19 10.61
CA CYS A 21 -37.88 -19.69 9.30
C CYS A 21 -37.16 -18.41 8.79
N ASP A 22 -36.80 -18.29 7.50
CA ASP A 22 -36.68 -19.32 6.47
C ASP A 22 -35.62 -18.94 5.41
N LEU A 23 -35.19 -19.93 4.62
CA LEU A 23 -34.14 -19.81 3.60
C LEU A 23 -34.62 -19.04 2.36
N LEU A 24 -33.85 -18.03 1.91
CA LEU A 24 -33.79 -17.64 0.51
C LEU A 24 -32.34 -17.50 0.04
N SER A 25 -32.06 -18.07 -1.13
CA SER A 25 -30.72 -18.28 -1.69
C SER A 25 -30.17 -17.05 -2.40
N GLY A 26 -28.94 -16.65 -2.05
CA GLY A 26 -28.13 -15.70 -2.81
C GLY A 26 -26.68 -16.17 -2.83
N SER A 27 -26.11 -16.37 -4.03
CA SER A 27 -24.81 -17.02 -4.23
C SER A 27 -23.65 -16.24 -3.61
N ARG A 28 -23.03 -16.78 -2.56
CA ARG A 28 -21.74 -16.33 -2.05
C ARG A 28 -20.63 -17.16 -2.70
N THR A 29 -19.64 -16.50 -3.29
CA THR A 29 -18.38 -17.14 -3.69
C THR A 29 -17.54 -17.38 -2.44
N ASN A 30 -17.44 -18.64 -1.99
CA ASN A 30 -16.57 -19.00 -0.87
C ASN A 30 -15.10 -18.66 -1.18
N GLN A 31 -14.44 -18.01 -0.23
CA GLN A 31 -13.04 -18.29 0.04
C GLN A 31 -13.04 -19.19 1.28
N ASP A 32 -12.71 -20.47 1.11
CA ASP A 32 -12.73 -21.45 2.19
C ASP A 32 -11.54 -21.23 3.13
N PHE A 33 -11.81 -20.62 4.29
CA PHE A 33 -10.87 -20.56 5.40
C PHE A 33 -10.94 -21.88 6.19
N HIS A 34 -10.05 -22.82 5.87
CA HIS A 34 -9.86 -24.02 6.68
C HIS A 34 -9.18 -23.68 8.01
N VAL A 35 -9.98 -23.43 9.05
CA VAL A 35 -9.51 -23.42 10.43
C VAL A 35 -9.25 -24.87 10.86
N LEU A 36 -7.97 -25.26 10.89
CA LEU A 36 -7.58 -26.54 11.47
C LEU A 36 -7.73 -26.49 13.00
N LYS A 37 -8.43 -27.50 13.53
CA LYS A 37 -8.67 -27.68 14.96
C LYS A 37 -7.33 -28.04 15.63
N ILE A 38 -6.94 -27.30 16.66
CA ILE A 38 -5.67 -27.52 17.39
C ILE A 38 -5.96 -28.45 18.58
N ASP A 39 -5.41 -29.66 18.55
CA ASP A 39 -5.27 -30.50 19.75
C ASP A 39 -4.01 -30.08 20.53
N SER A 40 -4.13 -30.00 21.85
CA SER A 40 -3.11 -29.42 22.73
C SER A 40 -2.06 -30.46 23.16
N THR A 41 -0.96 -30.58 22.42
CA THR A 41 0.29 -31.16 22.94
C THR A 41 1.52 -30.36 22.49
N SER A 42 2.51 -30.30 23.37
CA SER A 42 3.65 -29.38 23.37
C SER A 42 4.68 -29.60 22.25
N GLU A 43 4.71 -28.72 21.26
CA GLU A 43 5.90 -28.33 20.49
C GLU A 43 5.81 -26.84 20.06
N PRO A 44 6.92 -26.12 19.83
CA PRO A 44 6.88 -24.73 19.38
C PRO A 44 6.32 -24.61 17.95
N LEU A 45 5.15 -23.97 17.84
CA LEU A 45 4.39 -23.80 16.60
C LEU A 45 5.19 -23.02 15.53
N LYS A 46 5.67 -23.73 14.50
CA LYS A 46 6.17 -23.11 13.25
C LYS A 46 4.98 -22.63 12.40
N MET A 47 4.61 -21.36 12.56
CA MET A 47 3.54 -20.75 11.76
C MET A 47 3.99 -20.55 10.31
N THR A 48 3.46 -21.36 9.38
CA THR A 48 3.82 -21.29 7.96
C THR A 48 2.92 -20.32 7.22
N VAL A 49 3.37 -19.07 7.04
CA VAL A 49 2.66 -18.06 6.25
C VAL A 49 2.98 -18.26 4.76
N SER A 50 2.02 -18.83 4.02
CA SER A 50 2.18 -19.03 2.57
C SER A 50 1.83 -17.76 1.80
N LEU A 51 2.78 -16.83 1.69
CA LEU A 51 2.64 -15.68 0.80
C LEU A 51 2.72 -16.14 -0.67
N THR A 52 1.91 -15.55 -1.55
CA THR A 52 2.06 -15.74 -2.99
C THR A 52 2.77 -14.51 -3.55
N VAL A 53 4.04 -14.67 -3.94
CA VAL A 53 4.92 -13.60 -4.40
C VAL A 53 5.04 -13.69 -5.92
N ILE A 54 4.96 -12.56 -6.60
CA ILE A 54 5.01 -12.51 -8.05
C ILE A 54 6.44 -12.09 -8.45
N GLU A 55 7.19 -13.00 -9.07
CA GLU A 55 8.63 -12.90 -9.41
C GLU A 55 8.85 -13.12 -10.92
N GLN A 56 10.03 -12.78 -11.45
CA GLN A 56 10.39 -12.95 -12.85
C GLN A 56 11.62 -13.83 -13.11
N GLN A 57 11.58 -14.53 -14.25
CA GLN A 57 12.74 -14.97 -15.01
C GLN A 57 12.55 -14.44 -16.44
N ILE A 58 13.56 -13.78 -17.02
CA ILE A 58 13.40 -12.98 -18.25
C ILE A 58 13.94 -13.72 -19.48
N ASP A 59 13.06 -13.89 -20.45
CA ASP A 59 13.36 -13.81 -21.88
C ASP A 59 12.22 -13.00 -22.55
N TYR A 60 12.45 -12.35 -23.69
CA TYR A 60 11.64 -11.20 -24.16
C TYR A 60 10.57 -11.55 -25.21
N PRO A 61 9.26 -11.28 -24.96
CA PRO A 61 8.22 -11.31 -25.98
C PRO A 61 7.51 -9.96 -26.20
N GLU A 62 6.91 -9.82 -27.39
CA GLU A 62 6.15 -8.67 -27.89
C GLU A 62 4.79 -8.46 -27.16
N PRO A 63 4.23 -7.23 -27.14
CA PRO A 63 3.00 -6.91 -26.42
C PRO A 63 1.72 -7.34 -27.17
N VAL A 64 0.63 -7.55 -26.41
CA VAL A 64 -0.70 -7.94 -26.95
C VAL A 64 -1.80 -7.11 -26.30
N ASP A 65 -2.56 -6.39 -27.13
CA ASP A 65 -3.67 -5.53 -26.68
C ASP A 65 -5.01 -6.29 -26.52
N ARG A 66 -5.76 -5.98 -25.45
CA ARG A 66 -7.21 -6.19 -25.38
C ARG A 66 -7.88 -5.05 -24.61
N ILE A 67 -8.98 -4.56 -25.18
CA ILE A 67 -9.71 -3.37 -24.73
C ILE A 67 -11.05 -3.77 -24.11
N MET A 68 -11.40 -3.17 -22.97
CA MET A 68 -12.79 -2.95 -22.56
C MET A 68 -12.89 -1.52 -22.02
N ASN A 69 -13.91 -0.78 -22.47
CA ASN A 69 -14.18 0.59 -22.04
C ASN A 69 -15.41 0.62 -21.12
N LEU A 70 -15.39 1.49 -20.11
CA LEU A 70 -16.54 1.87 -19.31
C LEU A 70 -16.87 3.34 -19.57
N PRO A 71 -18.15 3.76 -19.57
CA PRO A 71 -18.54 5.16 -19.78
C PRO A 71 -18.44 6.01 -18.50
N ASP A 72 -18.34 7.32 -18.70
CA ASP A 72 -17.93 8.34 -17.73
C ASP A 72 -19.09 9.30 -17.38
N PRO A 73 -19.36 9.61 -16.09
CA PRO A 73 -20.37 10.58 -15.68
C PRO A 73 -19.80 11.91 -15.12
N ASP A 74 -20.12 12.98 -15.86
CA ASP A 74 -20.29 14.37 -15.42
C ASP A 74 -19.06 15.32 -15.35
N MET A 75 -19.32 16.60 -15.63
CA MET A 75 -18.34 17.60 -16.06
C MET A 75 -18.41 18.89 -15.23
N ASN A 76 -17.43 19.13 -14.34
CA ASN A 76 -16.98 20.49 -14.00
C ASN A 76 -15.66 20.51 -13.18
N GLN A 77 -14.53 20.65 -13.88
CA GLN A 77 -13.27 21.19 -13.34
C GLN A 77 -12.31 21.56 -14.48
N THR A 78 -11.53 22.62 -14.27
CA THR A 78 -10.56 23.18 -15.24
C THR A 78 -9.18 22.52 -15.15
N THR A 79 -9.15 21.20 -14.95
CA THR A 79 -7.92 20.41 -15.08
C THR A 79 -7.59 20.23 -16.57
N PRO A 80 -6.29 20.27 -16.95
CA PRO A 80 -5.88 19.80 -18.27
C PRO A 80 -6.28 18.32 -18.42
N ARG A 81 -6.75 17.95 -19.61
CA ARG A 81 -7.38 16.65 -19.85
C ARG A 81 -6.39 15.71 -20.50
N HIS A 82 -5.99 14.67 -19.78
CA HIS A 82 -4.97 13.72 -20.22
C HIS A 82 -5.59 12.42 -20.72
N THR A 83 -4.98 11.88 -21.77
CA THR A 83 -5.62 10.99 -22.74
C THR A 83 -6.01 9.63 -22.14
N SER A 84 -5.11 9.01 -21.36
CA SER A 84 -5.39 7.75 -20.63
C SER A 84 -4.30 7.41 -19.61
N ILE A 85 -4.66 6.58 -18.62
CA ILE A 85 -3.75 5.98 -17.64
C ILE A 85 -3.97 4.48 -17.52
N LYS A 86 -2.89 3.70 -17.55
CA LYS A 86 -2.87 2.24 -17.33
C LYS A 86 -2.66 1.96 -15.84
N VAL A 87 -3.64 1.41 -15.15
CA VAL A 87 -3.57 1.10 -13.72
C VAL A 87 -3.41 -0.40 -13.52
N TYR A 88 -2.26 -0.82 -12.98
CA TYR A 88 -1.97 -2.20 -12.64
C TYR A 88 -2.24 -2.43 -11.15
N MET A 89 -3.44 -2.95 -10.84
CA MET A 89 -3.85 -3.44 -9.53
C MET A 89 -3.21 -4.79 -9.24
N LEU A 90 -1.96 -4.77 -8.78
CA LEU A 90 -1.16 -5.96 -8.51
C LEU A 90 -1.30 -6.42 -7.04
N GLY A 91 -0.99 -7.70 -6.80
CA GLY A 91 -0.95 -8.28 -5.46
C GLY A 91 0.34 -7.93 -4.71
N CYS A 92 0.92 -8.93 -4.06
CA CYS A 92 2.26 -8.83 -3.50
C CYS A 92 3.31 -9.13 -4.59
N VAL A 93 4.21 -8.18 -4.84
CA VAL A 93 5.21 -8.24 -5.92
C VAL A 93 6.59 -8.09 -5.31
N ASP A 94 7.56 -8.87 -5.77
CA ASP A 94 8.96 -8.68 -5.40
C ASP A 94 9.46 -7.27 -5.81
N PHE A 95 10.37 -6.68 -5.03
CA PHE A 95 10.80 -5.30 -5.23
C PHE A 95 11.65 -5.11 -6.48
N ASP A 96 12.58 -6.04 -6.75
CA ASP A 96 13.44 -5.98 -7.95
C ASP A 96 12.61 -6.22 -9.23
N SER A 97 11.63 -7.13 -9.13
CA SER A 97 10.63 -7.38 -10.17
C SER A 97 9.82 -6.11 -10.48
N LEU A 98 9.36 -5.37 -9.46
CA LEU A 98 8.68 -4.09 -9.68
C LEU A 98 9.63 -3.00 -10.23
N LEU A 99 10.87 -2.91 -9.75
CA LEU A 99 11.85 -1.94 -10.27
C LEU A 99 12.03 -2.13 -11.78
N THR A 100 12.14 -3.38 -12.23
CA THR A 100 12.19 -3.74 -13.65
C THR A 100 10.95 -3.28 -14.43
N LEU A 101 9.75 -3.41 -13.86
CA LEU A 101 8.51 -2.88 -14.47
C LEU A 101 8.53 -1.36 -14.61
N GLN A 102 8.98 -0.65 -13.57
CA GLN A 102 9.08 0.81 -13.59
C GLN A 102 10.10 1.29 -14.63
N GLU A 103 11.26 0.65 -14.73
CA GLU A 103 12.26 0.97 -15.75
C GLU A 103 11.72 0.75 -17.17
N ARG A 104 11.02 -0.37 -17.40
CA ARG A 104 10.39 -0.64 -18.70
C ARG A 104 9.32 0.40 -19.04
N ALA A 105 8.38 0.66 -18.13
CA ALA A 105 7.31 1.64 -18.34
C ALA A 105 7.88 3.06 -18.58
N LEU A 106 8.97 3.44 -17.90
CA LEU A 106 9.68 4.69 -18.16
C LEU A 106 10.25 4.75 -19.58
N GLN A 107 10.85 3.66 -20.09
CA GLN A 107 11.33 3.60 -21.47
C GLN A 107 10.18 3.65 -22.48
N GLU A 108 9.08 2.92 -22.26
CA GLU A 108 7.91 2.91 -23.14
C GLU A 108 7.29 4.32 -23.26
N ILE A 109 7.03 4.99 -22.12
CA ILE A 109 6.50 6.36 -22.09
C ILE A 109 7.47 7.34 -22.79
N ARG A 110 8.78 7.22 -22.53
CA ARG A 110 9.81 8.08 -23.14
C ARG A 110 9.92 7.89 -24.66
N GLN A 111 9.79 6.67 -25.16
CA GLN A 111 9.90 6.36 -26.59
C GLN A 111 8.65 6.79 -27.37
N GLN A 112 7.48 6.75 -26.74
CA GLN A 112 6.21 7.13 -27.36
C GLN A 112 5.93 8.64 -27.34
N ASP A 113 6.70 9.43 -26.56
CA ASP A 113 6.53 10.88 -26.35
C ASP A 113 5.08 11.28 -26.07
N THR A 114 4.42 10.47 -25.24
CA THR A 114 2.97 10.47 -25.01
C THR A 114 2.61 11.09 -23.66
N ASP A 115 1.37 11.58 -23.53
CA ASP A 115 0.75 11.94 -22.27
C ASP A 115 0.17 10.72 -21.51
N GLN A 116 0.25 9.51 -22.07
CA GLN A 116 -0.22 8.29 -21.40
C GLN A 116 0.65 7.95 -20.17
N ALA A 117 -0.01 7.78 -19.03
CA ALA A 117 0.62 7.36 -17.78
C ALA A 117 0.48 5.86 -17.49
N THR A 118 1.33 5.38 -16.58
CA THR A 118 1.20 4.07 -15.93
C THR A 118 1.18 4.23 -14.42
N LEU A 119 0.36 3.45 -13.73
CA LEU A 119 0.23 3.43 -12.27
C LEU A 119 0.32 1.99 -11.77
N PHE A 120 1.40 1.62 -11.08
CA PHE A 120 1.44 0.31 -10.39
C PHE A 120 0.93 0.46 -8.95
N VAL A 121 0.10 -0.47 -8.51
CA VAL A 121 -0.52 -0.47 -7.17
C VAL A 121 -0.33 -1.86 -6.58
N CYS A 122 0.56 -2.01 -5.60
CA CYS A 122 0.98 -3.32 -5.09
C CYS A 122 1.32 -3.28 -3.59
N GLU A 123 1.67 -4.44 -3.05
CA GLU A 123 2.34 -4.60 -1.76
C GLU A 123 3.67 -5.32 -2.00
N HIS A 124 4.62 -5.23 -1.06
CA HIS A 124 5.90 -5.94 -1.15
C HIS A 124 6.06 -6.96 -0.02
N PRO A 125 6.82 -8.04 -0.24
CA PRO A 125 7.38 -8.83 0.85
C PRO A 125 8.25 -7.94 1.78
N PRO A 126 8.55 -8.39 3.00
CA PRO A 126 9.48 -7.69 3.90
C PRO A 126 10.81 -7.34 3.23
N ILE A 127 11.08 -6.04 3.03
CA ILE A 127 12.32 -5.51 2.45
C ILE A 127 12.52 -4.06 2.89
N ILE A 128 13.76 -3.63 3.05
CA ILE A 128 14.11 -2.25 3.39
C ILE A 128 14.64 -1.55 2.13
N THR A 129 14.12 -0.36 1.83
CA THR A 129 14.68 0.52 0.80
C THR A 129 15.25 1.78 1.43
N VAL A 130 16.36 2.29 0.90
CA VAL A 130 17.00 3.52 1.38
C VAL A 130 17.10 4.52 0.24
N GLY A 131 16.38 5.64 0.38
CA GLY A 131 16.39 6.74 -0.58
C GLY A 131 17.62 7.64 -0.47
N ARG A 132 17.64 8.72 -1.27
CA ARG A 132 18.78 9.66 -1.37
C ARG A 132 19.12 10.39 -0.08
N GLU A 133 18.14 10.62 0.79
CA GLU A 133 18.34 11.27 2.09
C GLU A 133 18.61 10.26 3.21
N GLY A 134 18.63 8.96 2.86
CA GLY A 134 18.81 7.90 3.82
C GLY A 134 20.26 7.67 4.19
N SER A 135 20.49 7.10 5.37
CA SER A 135 21.82 6.79 5.86
C SER A 135 21.85 5.43 6.55
N HIS A 136 23.06 4.86 6.70
CA HIS A 136 23.25 3.66 7.50
C HIS A 136 22.82 3.85 8.96
N ALA A 137 22.76 5.07 9.50
CA ALA A 137 22.29 5.32 10.87
C ALA A 137 20.82 4.90 11.06
N GLN A 138 19.97 5.10 10.05
CA GLN A 138 18.56 4.67 10.07
C GLN A 138 18.39 3.14 10.05
N LEU A 139 19.42 2.41 9.63
CA LEU A 139 19.52 0.94 9.67
C LEU A 139 20.28 0.45 10.91
N ALA A 140 20.94 1.34 11.64
CA ALA A 140 21.89 1.02 12.68
C ALA A 140 21.26 1.03 14.09
N ASP A 141 19.94 1.19 14.20
CA ASP A 141 19.27 0.93 15.48
C ASP A 141 19.43 -0.56 15.82
N SER A 142 20.38 -0.81 16.70
CA SER A 142 21.18 -2.04 16.76
C SER A 142 20.48 -3.19 17.46
N SER A 143 19.14 -3.17 17.46
CA SER A 143 18.28 -4.23 17.97
C SER A 143 18.77 -5.60 17.47
N GLN A 144 18.81 -6.57 18.38
CA GLN A 144 19.08 -7.96 17.99
C GLN A 144 18.03 -8.46 16.99
N GLU A 145 16.80 -7.92 17.07
CA GLU A 145 15.69 -8.17 16.16
C GLU A 145 16.02 -7.77 14.71
N PHE A 146 16.54 -6.56 14.45
CA PHE A 146 16.97 -6.18 13.09
C PHE A 146 18.00 -7.15 12.52
N LYS A 147 19.04 -7.47 13.29
CA LYS A 147 20.12 -8.40 12.85
C LYS A 147 19.62 -9.84 12.66
N ALA A 148 18.63 -10.26 13.45
CA ALA A 148 18.00 -11.58 13.33
C ALA A 148 16.99 -11.66 12.18
N SER A 149 16.40 -10.52 11.77
CA SER A 149 15.36 -10.47 10.73
C SER A 149 15.82 -10.88 9.33
N GLN A 150 17.13 -10.76 9.04
CA GLN A 150 17.75 -11.05 7.73
C GLN A 150 17.05 -10.36 6.55
N LEU A 151 16.48 -9.18 6.76
CA LEU A 151 15.81 -8.40 5.72
C LEU A 151 16.81 -7.86 4.69
N ASP A 152 16.47 -8.00 3.41
CA ASP A 152 17.23 -7.39 2.32
C ASP A 152 17.18 -5.85 2.40
N VAL A 153 18.31 -5.20 2.10
CA VAL A 153 18.45 -3.74 2.08
C VAL A 153 18.81 -3.28 0.65
N ARG A 154 17.98 -2.41 0.07
CA ARG A 154 18.17 -1.87 -1.29
C ARG A 154 18.32 -0.36 -1.28
N TRP A 155 19.47 0.14 -1.74
CA TRP A 155 19.68 1.57 -1.98
C TRP A 155 19.07 1.97 -3.33
N VAL A 156 18.26 3.02 -3.33
CA VAL A 156 17.37 3.37 -4.45
C VAL A 156 17.33 4.88 -4.69
N ASN A 157 17.22 5.30 -5.95
CA ASN A 157 17.21 6.72 -6.33
C ASN A 157 15.82 7.39 -6.16
N ARG A 158 15.19 7.21 -5.00
CA ARG A 158 13.98 7.96 -4.58
C ARG A 158 14.32 9.06 -3.57
N GLY A 159 13.41 10.02 -3.39
CA GLY A 159 13.44 10.92 -2.22
C GLY A 159 13.13 10.17 -0.92
N GLY A 160 13.33 10.84 0.20
CA GLY A 160 13.13 10.29 1.55
C GLY A 160 14.29 9.41 2.03
N GLY A 161 14.22 9.03 3.31
CA GLY A 161 15.19 8.17 4.00
C GLY A 161 14.95 6.67 3.81
N ALA A 162 15.32 5.88 4.82
CA ALA A 162 14.99 4.46 4.92
C ALA A 162 13.47 4.24 5.07
N LEU A 163 12.92 3.26 4.36
CA LEU A 163 11.54 2.76 4.50
C LEU A 163 11.58 1.24 4.52
N LEU A 164 10.73 0.63 5.35
CA LEU A 164 10.51 -0.81 5.37
C LEU A 164 9.16 -1.09 4.70
N HIS A 165 9.18 -1.95 3.68
CA HIS A 165 7.98 -2.40 3.00
C HIS A 165 7.59 -3.78 3.52
N ALA A 166 6.30 -4.04 3.67
CA ALA A 166 5.75 -5.29 4.14
C ALA A 166 4.29 -5.45 3.66
N PRO A 167 3.72 -6.67 3.66
CA PRO A 167 2.29 -6.86 3.42
C PRO A 167 1.45 -6.02 4.38
N GLY A 168 0.35 -5.44 3.89
CA GLY A 168 -0.43 -4.43 4.61
C GLY A 168 0.05 -2.98 4.44
N GLN A 169 1.24 -2.74 3.87
CA GLN A 169 1.65 -1.42 3.37
C GLN A 169 1.40 -1.35 1.86
N LEU A 170 0.48 -0.48 1.45
CA LEU A 170 0.15 -0.24 0.05
C LEU A 170 1.21 0.66 -0.59
N ALA A 171 1.83 0.21 -1.68
CA ALA A 171 2.78 0.98 -2.46
C ALA A 171 2.16 1.36 -3.82
N VAL A 172 2.25 2.64 -4.17
CA VAL A 172 1.59 3.25 -5.33
C VAL A 172 2.62 4.03 -6.15
N TYR A 173 2.74 3.67 -7.42
CA TYR A 173 3.84 4.07 -8.30
C TYR A 173 3.30 4.79 -9.54
N PRO A 174 3.06 6.11 -9.47
CA PRO A 174 2.63 6.90 -10.61
C PRO A 174 3.82 7.24 -11.52
N LEU A 175 3.85 6.66 -12.71
CA LEU A 175 4.73 7.04 -13.81
C LEU A 175 3.97 7.97 -14.75
N LEU A 176 4.12 9.27 -14.50
CA LEU A 176 3.45 10.34 -15.21
C LEU A 176 4.47 11.08 -16.09
N PRO A 177 4.18 11.29 -17.39
CA PRO A 177 5.02 12.10 -18.28
C PRO A 177 4.80 13.59 -18.01
N LEU A 178 5.37 14.10 -16.91
CA LEU A 178 5.13 15.44 -16.34
C LEU A 178 5.21 16.57 -17.38
N ARG A 179 6.17 16.49 -18.29
CA ARG A 179 6.34 17.50 -19.36
C ARG A 179 5.18 17.51 -20.36
N GLN A 180 4.73 16.33 -20.78
CA GLN A 180 3.64 16.15 -21.74
C GLN A 180 2.29 16.52 -21.11
N ILE A 181 2.14 16.32 -19.79
CA ILE A 181 0.96 16.78 -19.04
C ILE A 181 1.06 18.22 -18.51
N GLY A 182 2.17 18.92 -18.78
CA GLY A 182 2.34 20.34 -18.43
C GLY A 182 2.53 20.64 -16.94
N LEU A 183 2.95 19.66 -16.15
CA LEU A 183 3.14 19.79 -14.69
C LEU A 183 4.61 19.96 -14.29
N GLY A 184 4.85 20.83 -13.31
CA GLY A 184 6.13 20.96 -12.62
C GLY A 184 6.36 19.88 -11.55
N MET A 185 7.53 19.93 -10.91
CA MET A 185 7.86 19.02 -9.80
C MET A 185 6.97 19.28 -8.57
N ASP A 186 6.70 20.56 -8.29
CA ASP A 186 5.88 21.00 -7.16
C ASP A 186 4.41 20.64 -7.38
N ASP A 187 3.89 20.79 -8.61
CA ASP A 187 2.53 20.37 -8.99
C ASP A 187 2.34 18.86 -8.80
N PHE A 188 3.35 18.07 -9.19
CA PHE A 188 3.37 16.63 -8.98
C PHE A 188 3.37 16.28 -7.48
N GLN A 189 4.28 16.86 -6.69
CA GLN A 189 4.36 16.60 -5.25
C GLN A 189 3.06 17.00 -4.53
N ASN A 190 2.53 18.19 -4.84
CA ASN A 190 1.28 18.67 -4.26
C ASN A 190 0.08 17.81 -4.69
N GLY A 191 0.01 17.36 -5.94
CA GLY A 191 -1.02 16.43 -6.41
C GLY A 191 -1.00 15.09 -5.67
N LEU A 192 0.20 14.54 -5.40
CA LEU A 192 0.34 13.34 -4.58
C LEU A 192 -0.16 13.55 -3.14
N VAL A 193 0.23 14.67 -2.51
CA VAL A 193 -0.22 15.05 -1.16
C VAL A 193 -1.74 15.22 -1.10
N GLN A 194 -2.33 15.98 -2.02
CA GLN A 194 -3.79 16.22 -2.04
C GLN A 194 -4.57 14.91 -2.26
N SER A 195 -4.05 14.01 -3.09
CA SER A 195 -4.65 12.69 -3.30
C SER A 195 -4.68 11.84 -2.02
N LEU A 196 -3.62 11.92 -1.19
CA LEU A 196 -3.58 11.25 0.11
C LEU A 196 -4.52 11.90 1.15
N LEU A 197 -4.56 13.23 1.22
CA LEU A 197 -5.43 13.96 2.14
C LEU A 197 -6.91 13.69 1.82
N GLN A 198 -7.30 13.74 0.55
CA GLN A 198 -8.66 13.43 0.10
C GLN A 198 -9.04 11.97 0.38
N MET A 199 -8.15 11.01 0.10
CA MET A 199 -8.35 9.60 0.46
C MET A 199 -8.51 9.40 1.99
N SER A 200 -7.75 10.14 2.79
CA SER A 200 -7.85 10.10 4.26
C SER A 200 -9.20 10.64 4.75
N ALA A 201 -9.64 11.78 4.19
CA ALA A 201 -10.93 12.38 4.49
C ALA A 201 -12.11 11.44 4.15
N GLU A 202 -12.08 10.77 2.99
CA GLU A 202 -13.07 9.75 2.59
C GLU A 202 -13.13 8.56 3.55
N LEU A 203 -12.01 8.18 4.17
CA LEU A 203 -11.97 7.11 5.17
C LEU A 203 -12.47 7.54 6.56
N GLY A 204 -12.68 8.84 6.77
CA GLY A 204 -13.04 9.46 8.06
C GLY A 204 -11.83 9.79 8.92
N ILE A 205 -10.65 10.00 8.33
CA ILE A 205 -9.40 10.31 9.02
C ILE A 205 -9.05 11.78 8.78
N GLU A 206 -9.01 12.53 9.87
CA GLU A 206 -8.38 13.85 9.92
C GLU A 206 -6.86 13.65 9.78
N ALA A 207 -6.31 14.16 8.68
CA ALA A 207 -4.92 13.99 8.30
C ALA A 207 -4.31 15.31 7.81
N GLU A 208 -3.02 15.49 8.04
CA GLU A 208 -2.26 16.67 7.67
C GLU A 208 -0.92 16.30 7.04
N ARG A 209 -0.40 17.21 6.21
CA ARG A 209 0.96 17.13 5.65
C ARG A 209 1.94 17.70 6.67
N HIS A 210 3.09 17.06 6.88
CA HIS A 210 4.18 17.66 7.67
C HIS A 210 4.62 19.02 7.06
N PRO A 211 4.95 20.04 7.88
CA PRO A 211 5.38 21.35 7.36
C PRO A 211 6.60 21.26 6.42
N ASP A 212 7.58 20.43 6.79
CA ASP A 212 8.90 20.38 6.12
C ASP A 212 9.08 19.20 5.15
N SER A 213 8.08 18.32 5.00
CA SER A 213 8.14 17.19 4.07
C SER A 213 6.82 17.03 3.30
N ALA A 214 6.64 15.94 2.56
CA ALA A 214 5.39 15.63 1.87
C ALA A 214 4.69 14.37 2.45
N ASP A 215 5.10 13.97 3.64
CA ASP A 215 4.56 12.84 4.37
C ASP A 215 3.27 13.22 5.11
N ILE A 216 2.39 12.23 5.32
CA ILE A 216 1.05 12.44 5.85
C ILE A 216 0.87 11.78 7.22
N PHE A 217 0.33 12.58 8.13
CA PHE A 217 0.16 12.32 9.53
C PHE A 217 -1.33 12.30 9.86
N GLY A 218 -1.72 11.42 10.77
CA GLY A 218 -3.01 11.49 11.46
C GLY A 218 -2.77 11.57 12.96
N ARG A 219 -3.85 11.61 13.74
CA ARG A 219 -3.80 11.70 15.21
C ARG A 219 -2.86 10.70 15.91
N CYS A 220 -2.62 9.54 15.31
CA CYS A 220 -1.78 8.49 15.87
C CYS A 220 -0.32 8.50 15.37
N GLY A 221 0.04 9.44 14.48
CA GLY A 221 1.37 9.57 13.88
C GLY A 221 1.38 9.45 12.34
N GLN A 222 2.56 9.23 11.77
CA GLN A 222 2.79 9.11 10.32
C GLN A 222 2.23 7.80 9.77
N PHE A 223 1.40 7.86 8.74
CA PHE A 223 0.86 6.65 8.08
C PHE A 223 1.11 6.60 6.57
N ALA A 224 1.49 7.70 5.93
CA ALA A 224 1.91 7.67 4.53
C ALA A 224 3.20 8.45 4.29
N PHE A 225 3.99 7.95 3.34
CA PHE A 225 5.31 8.44 2.99
C PHE A 225 5.35 8.79 1.50
N LEU A 226 6.02 9.90 1.15
CA LEU A 226 6.30 10.26 -0.24
C LEU A 226 7.79 10.03 -0.55
N GLY A 227 8.05 8.96 -1.30
CA GLY A 227 9.39 8.60 -1.77
C GLY A 227 9.40 8.50 -3.28
N ALA A 228 9.21 9.61 -3.99
CA ALA A 228 9.18 9.69 -5.45
C ALA A 228 10.53 10.20 -6.03
N ALA A 229 10.71 10.04 -7.34
CA ALA A 229 11.75 10.72 -8.11
C ALA A 229 11.29 11.00 -9.55
N ILE A 230 12.06 11.81 -10.27
CA ILE A 230 11.80 12.18 -11.66
C ILE A 230 13.05 11.87 -12.48
N LYS A 231 12.87 11.22 -13.65
CA LYS A 231 13.95 10.90 -14.59
C LYS A 231 13.42 11.14 -16.00
N SER A 232 14.12 11.97 -16.78
CA SER A 232 13.69 12.38 -18.12
C SER A 232 12.27 12.97 -18.18
N TRP A 233 11.88 13.76 -17.18
CA TRP A 233 10.52 14.31 -16.99
C TRP A 233 9.40 13.29 -16.76
N ILE A 234 9.74 12.03 -16.49
CA ILE A 234 8.79 10.99 -16.10
C ILE A 234 8.97 10.70 -14.60
N SER A 235 7.89 10.68 -13.84
CA SER A 235 7.94 10.29 -12.41
C SER A 235 8.13 8.78 -12.25
N TYR A 236 8.70 8.35 -11.13
CA TYR A 236 8.85 6.95 -10.73
C TYR A 236 9.10 6.86 -9.21
N TYR A 237 9.07 5.65 -8.65
CA TYR A 237 8.73 5.42 -7.25
C TYR A 237 7.37 6.07 -6.92
N GLY A 238 7.11 6.52 -5.69
CA GLY A 238 5.83 7.15 -5.38
C GLY A 238 5.47 7.18 -3.91
N LEU A 239 4.31 6.61 -3.58
CA LEU A 239 3.66 6.69 -2.28
C LEU A 239 3.65 5.34 -1.58
N TYR A 240 3.81 5.37 -0.27
CA TYR A 240 3.76 4.20 0.60
C TYR A 240 2.77 4.50 1.73
N ILE A 241 1.74 3.66 1.90
CA ILE A 241 0.63 3.91 2.84
C ILE A 241 0.51 2.70 3.76
N ASN A 242 0.76 2.89 5.05
CA ASN A 242 0.57 1.88 6.07
C ASN A 242 -0.93 1.68 6.30
N VAL A 243 -1.56 0.71 5.60
CA VAL A 243 -2.97 0.37 5.81
C VAL A 243 -3.12 -0.44 7.09
N SER A 244 -2.43 -1.57 7.14
CA SER A 244 -2.40 -2.52 8.27
C SER A 244 -1.14 -3.40 8.31
N PRO A 245 0.09 -2.87 8.04
CA PRO A 245 1.29 -3.69 8.14
C PRO A 245 1.62 -4.06 9.58
N ASP A 246 2.51 -5.04 9.78
CA ASP A 246 3.05 -5.30 11.11
C ASP A 246 3.90 -4.11 11.60
N MET A 247 3.33 -3.34 12.53
CA MET A 247 3.97 -2.16 13.10
C MET A 247 5.14 -2.49 14.04
N LYS A 248 5.39 -3.77 14.40
CA LYS A 248 6.66 -4.17 15.04
C LYS A 248 7.77 -4.20 13.99
N LEU A 249 7.51 -4.89 12.88
CA LEU A 249 8.44 -4.99 11.75
C LEU A 249 8.81 -3.59 11.21
N GLN A 250 7.82 -2.70 11.05
CA GLN A 250 8.04 -1.30 10.62
C GLN A 250 8.98 -0.50 11.54
N ARG A 251 9.09 -0.87 12.83
CA ARG A 251 9.95 -0.19 13.82
C ARG A 251 11.36 -0.76 13.92
N LEU A 252 11.73 -1.74 13.09
CA LEU A 252 13.11 -2.24 13.02
C LEU A 252 14.07 -1.24 12.36
N ILE A 253 13.56 -0.20 11.71
CA ILE A 253 14.34 0.91 11.17
C ILE A 253 13.87 2.24 11.75
N ASP A 254 14.76 3.21 11.81
CA ASP A 254 14.38 4.60 12.08
C ASP A 254 14.03 5.31 10.76
N ALA A 255 12.79 5.12 10.32
CA ALA A 255 12.25 5.83 9.15
C ALA A 255 11.96 7.32 9.43
N ASN A 256 12.06 7.77 10.70
CA ASN A 256 11.54 9.06 11.12
C ASN A 256 12.58 10.17 10.91
N GLN A 257 12.51 10.88 9.78
CA GLN A 257 13.34 12.08 9.57
C GLN A 257 13.02 13.23 10.54
N HIS A 258 11.92 13.15 11.30
CA HIS A 258 11.32 14.26 12.05
C HIS A 258 10.89 13.92 13.50
N ASP A 259 11.44 12.85 14.10
CA ASP A 259 11.13 12.43 15.50
C ASP A 259 9.62 12.23 15.78
N HIS A 260 8.90 11.68 14.80
CA HIS A 260 7.47 11.36 14.92
C HIS A 260 7.23 9.86 14.94
N ARG A 261 6.09 9.45 15.51
CA ARG A 261 5.74 8.03 15.63
C ARG A 261 5.14 7.47 14.33
N LEU A 262 5.62 6.32 13.88
CA LEU A 262 4.95 5.54 12.82
C LEU A 262 3.63 4.90 13.30
N THR A 263 2.61 4.96 12.44
CA THR A 263 1.29 4.34 12.63
C THR A 263 0.75 3.74 11.33
N SER A 264 -0.50 3.29 11.36
CA SER A 264 -1.27 2.83 10.21
C SER A 264 -2.69 3.43 10.20
N LEU A 265 -3.37 3.33 9.06
CA LEU A 265 -4.79 3.64 8.93
C LEU A 265 -5.64 2.79 9.90
N SER A 266 -5.33 1.49 10.03
CA SER A 266 -6.01 0.57 10.94
C SER A 266 -5.84 0.90 12.43
N ALA A 267 -4.75 1.57 12.81
CA ALA A 267 -4.53 2.04 14.18
C ALA A 267 -5.22 3.39 14.47
N THR A 268 -5.57 4.15 13.43
CA THR A 268 -6.23 5.46 13.53
C THR A 268 -7.77 5.33 13.44
N LEU A 269 -8.27 4.32 12.72
CA LEU A 269 -9.69 4.01 12.60
C LEU A 269 -10.21 3.14 13.77
N THR A 270 -11.49 3.32 14.10
CA THR A 270 -12.22 2.44 15.04
C THR A 270 -12.71 1.13 14.40
N ARG A 271 -12.38 0.92 13.12
CA ARG A 271 -12.75 -0.22 12.28
C ARG A 271 -11.52 -0.68 11.50
N GLU A 272 -11.53 -1.93 11.03
CA GLU A 272 -10.47 -2.41 10.15
C GLU A 272 -10.39 -1.59 8.85
N ALA A 273 -9.18 -1.18 8.49
CA ALA A 273 -8.90 -0.44 7.26
C ALA A 273 -8.91 -1.42 6.07
N SER A 274 -9.94 -1.36 5.23
CA SER A 274 -10.03 -2.23 4.06
C SER A 274 -9.01 -1.84 2.99
N MET A 275 -8.04 -2.71 2.74
CA MET A 275 -7.03 -2.57 1.67
C MET A 275 -7.67 -2.32 0.30
N SER A 276 -8.83 -2.93 -0.01
CA SER A 276 -9.51 -2.68 -1.29
C SER A 276 -10.12 -1.27 -1.36
N SER A 277 -10.64 -0.75 -0.26
CA SER A 277 -11.17 0.62 -0.20
C SER A 277 -10.05 1.66 -0.29
N VAL A 278 -8.90 1.43 0.35
CA VAL A 278 -7.73 2.31 0.21
C VAL A 278 -7.22 2.31 -1.22
N ARG A 279 -7.10 1.12 -1.85
CA ARG A 279 -6.68 0.97 -3.25
C ARG A 279 -7.61 1.68 -4.23
N GLU A 280 -8.93 1.57 -4.06
CA GLU A 280 -9.90 2.30 -4.89
C GLU A 280 -9.75 3.80 -4.71
N SER A 281 -9.83 4.28 -3.47
CA SER A 281 -9.86 5.70 -3.16
C SER A 281 -8.58 6.42 -3.59
N ILE A 282 -7.40 5.85 -3.33
CA ILE A 282 -6.14 6.51 -3.75
C ILE A 282 -5.99 6.54 -5.26
N VAL A 283 -6.41 5.48 -5.98
CA VAL A 283 -6.36 5.46 -7.45
C VAL A 283 -7.31 6.48 -8.04
N ARG A 284 -8.57 6.53 -7.59
CA ARG A 284 -9.55 7.52 -8.06
C ARG A 284 -9.07 8.94 -7.82
N ASN A 285 -8.57 9.23 -6.61
CA ASN A 285 -8.08 10.56 -6.26
C ASN A 285 -6.84 10.96 -7.09
N LEU A 286 -5.87 10.06 -7.31
CA LEU A 286 -4.73 10.32 -8.20
C LEU A 286 -5.16 10.57 -9.65
N VAL A 287 -6.08 9.75 -10.19
CA VAL A 287 -6.59 9.88 -11.57
C VAL A 287 -7.29 11.23 -11.76
N GLN A 288 -8.13 11.63 -10.81
CA GLN A 288 -8.85 12.91 -10.84
C GLN A 288 -7.89 14.09 -10.67
N GLN A 289 -7.00 14.05 -9.67
CA GLN A 289 -6.05 15.12 -9.36
C GLN A 289 -5.08 15.39 -10.52
N PHE A 290 -4.70 14.35 -11.25
CA PHE A 290 -3.86 14.46 -12.46
C PHE A 290 -4.66 14.44 -13.77
N GLY A 291 -5.97 14.72 -13.75
CA GLY A 291 -6.76 15.04 -14.95
C GLY A 291 -6.91 13.94 -16.01
N TYR A 292 -6.72 12.66 -15.67
CA TYR A 292 -6.81 11.56 -16.63
C TYR A 292 -8.26 11.16 -16.91
N GLN A 293 -8.68 11.22 -18.18
CA GLN A 293 -10.07 10.96 -18.57
C GLN A 293 -10.40 9.48 -18.75
N ARG A 294 -9.41 8.63 -19.08
CA ARG A 294 -9.62 7.21 -19.37
C ARG A 294 -8.70 6.34 -18.51
N THR A 295 -9.30 5.47 -17.71
CA THR A 295 -8.58 4.57 -16.82
C THR A 295 -8.70 3.13 -17.34
N HIS A 296 -7.58 2.50 -17.67
CA HIS A 296 -7.53 1.10 -18.08
C HIS A 296 -6.97 0.26 -16.93
N ILE A 297 -7.83 -0.51 -16.25
CA ILE A 297 -7.46 -1.28 -15.07
C ILE A 297 -7.08 -2.72 -15.44
N PHE A 298 -5.91 -3.15 -14.99
CA PHE A 298 -5.37 -4.50 -15.16
C PHE A 298 -5.08 -5.11 -13.79
N THR A 299 -5.40 -6.39 -13.58
CA THR A 299 -5.10 -7.12 -12.33
C THR A 299 -3.84 -7.96 -12.38
N ARG A 300 -3.11 -7.91 -13.51
CA ARG A 300 -1.87 -8.64 -13.80
C ARG A 300 -1.02 -7.82 -14.77
N HIS A 301 0.28 -8.00 -14.72
CA HIS A 301 1.20 -7.52 -15.75
C HIS A 301 1.74 -8.74 -16.54
N PRO A 302 1.85 -8.71 -17.88
CA PRO A 302 2.25 -9.90 -18.66
C PRO A 302 3.62 -10.48 -18.27
N LEU A 303 4.55 -9.62 -17.89
CA LEU A 303 5.89 -10.01 -17.44
C LEU A 303 5.90 -10.74 -16.10
N LEU A 304 4.90 -10.50 -15.24
CA LEU A 304 4.89 -10.96 -13.86
C LEU A 304 4.35 -12.39 -13.71
N GLN A 305 5.20 -13.34 -13.28
CA GLN A 305 4.80 -14.73 -13.06
C GLN A 305 4.45 -15.01 -11.60
N ARG A 306 3.35 -15.72 -11.36
CA ARG A 306 2.85 -15.98 -10.01
C ARG A 306 3.57 -17.17 -9.37
N VAL A 307 4.53 -16.88 -8.49
CA VAL A 307 5.32 -17.89 -7.76
C VAL A 307 4.74 -18.11 -6.36
N LYS A 308 4.86 -19.32 -5.81
CA LYS A 308 4.52 -19.61 -4.40
C LYS A 308 5.81 -19.68 -3.59
N LYS A 309 6.15 -18.60 -2.88
CA LYS A 309 7.33 -18.53 -2.01
C LYS A 309 6.91 -18.83 -0.57
N LYS A 310 7.43 -19.90 0.02
CA LYS A 310 7.20 -20.17 1.45
C LYS A 310 8.04 -19.17 2.25
N VAL A 311 7.37 -18.24 2.94
CA VAL A 311 8.01 -17.34 3.88
C VAL A 311 7.92 -17.97 5.28
N TYR A 312 9.07 -18.29 5.85
CA TYR A 312 9.14 -18.77 7.23
C TYR A 312 9.23 -17.55 8.15
N VAL A 313 8.14 -17.24 8.84
CA VAL A 313 8.14 -16.24 9.92
C VAL A 313 8.49 -16.99 11.20
N HIS A 314 9.62 -16.63 11.82
CA HIS A 314 9.98 -17.14 13.13
C HIS A 314 9.22 -16.35 14.22
N PRO A 315 8.72 -17.01 15.28
CA PRO A 315 7.83 -16.40 16.28
C PRO A 315 8.57 -15.48 17.27
#